data_AF-A0A8S3Y1J1-F1
#
_entry.id   AF-A0A8S3Y1J1-F1
#
_cell.length_a   1.000
_cell.length_b   1.000
_cell.length_c   1.000
_cell.angle_alpha   90.00
_cell.angle_beta   90.00
_cell.angle_gamma   90.00
#
_symmetry.space_group_name_H-M   'P 1'
#
loop_
_entity.id
_entity.type
_entity.pdbx_description
1 polymer ?
#
loop_
_entity_poly.entity_id
_entity_poly.type
_entity_poly.pdbx_seq_one_letter_code
_entity_poly.pdbx_strand_id
1 'polypeptide(L)'
;MLVTYLEASRDLCETDSILFGAALAVCRIIGAKVSTAGRATGHSSAIPAWRRRIEERIAKARALIGRLICFRSGNNRPRIVRTVRMAFAGTNVSLSQPDITQKLTERIDDLKQRIAAWGKRIRRYTERSTRFNQNRLFQSDQKRLYESLERPMVSGTGPAPNQADTVAFWRGLWSEPVNHSEGPWTEVVASQCAGITPMDPVIITPDDVAEAVRRAPNWKKSGA
;
A
#
# COMPACT_ATOMS: atom_id res chain seq x y z
N MET A 1 21.89 -50.55 -17.95
CA MET A 1 22.12 -49.21 -18.53
C MET A 1 22.12 -48.14 -17.45
N LEU A 2 21.02 -47.84 -16.73
CA LEU A 2 21.05 -46.78 -15.70
C LEU A 2 22.00 -47.08 -14.51
N VAL A 3 21.98 -48.31 -14.02
CA VAL A 3 22.79 -48.76 -12.87
C VAL A 3 24.29 -48.60 -13.14
N THR A 4 24.74 -48.91 -14.36
CA THR A 4 26.14 -48.76 -14.76
C THR A 4 26.60 -47.29 -14.86
N TYR A 5 25.68 -46.35 -15.12
CA TYR A 5 26.00 -44.92 -15.11
C TYR A 5 25.99 -44.32 -13.69
N LEU A 6 25.20 -44.87 -12.78
CA LEU A 6 25.21 -44.47 -11.36
C LEU A 6 26.48 -44.94 -10.65
N GLU A 7 26.95 -46.16 -10.94
CA GLU A 7 28.20 -46.70 -10.38
C GLU A 7 29.46 -45.96 -10.87
N ALA A 8 29.39 -45.32 -12.04
CA ALA A 8 30.49 -44.54 -12.62
C ALA A 8 30.48 -43.05 -12.21
N SER A 9 29.44 -42.60 -11.49
CA SER A 9 29.28 -41.21 -11.08
C SER A 9 30.26 -40.84 -9.97
N ARG A 10 30.89 -39.67 -10.08
CA ARG A 10 31.95 -39.24 -9.15
C ARG A 10 31.49 -38.20 -8.13
N ASP A 11 30.41 -37.49 -8.42
CA ASP A 11 29.97 -36.36 -7.60
C ASP A 11 28.44 -36.30 -7.46
N LEU A 12 27.95 -35.70 -6.38
CA LEU A 12 26.52 -35.69 -6.02
C LEU A 12 25.67 -35.01 -7.11
N CYS A 13 26.18 -33.93 -7.71
CA CYS A 13 25.50 -33.24 -8.80
C CYS A 13 25.34 -34.10 -10.06
N GLU A 14 26.31 -34.98 -10.34
CA GLU A 14 26.20 -35.91 -11.47
C GLU A 14 25.15 -36.98 -11.18
N THR A 15 25.13 -37.54 -9.97
CA THR A 15 24.08 -38.50 -9.57
C THR A 15 22.68 -37.90 -9.67
N ASP A 16 22.50 -36.65 -9.21
CA ASP A 16 21.22 -35.94 -9.28
C ASP A 16 20.79 -35.69 -10.73
N SER A 17 21.74 -35.28 -11.60
CA SER A 17 21.47 -35.07 -13.03
C SER A 17 21.05 -36.35 -13.75
N ILE A 18 21.70 -37.48 -13.43
CA ILE A 18 21.40 -38.80 -14.01
C ILE A 18 20.01 -39.27 -13.55
N LEU A 19 19.71 -39.16 -12.26
CA LEU A 19 18.41 -39.53 -11.70
C LEU A 19 17.28 -38.66 -12.25
N PHE A 20 17.50 -37.35 -12.33
CA PHE A 20 16.55 -36.41 -12.90
C PHE A 20 16.30 -36.67 -14.40
N GLY A 21 17.36 -36.94 -15.17
CA GLY A 21 17.26 -37.32 -16.58
C GLY A 21 16.47 -38.61 -16.80
N ALA A 22 16.71 -39.62 -15.96
CA ALA A 22 15.97 -40.89 -15.99
C ALA A 22 14.49 -40.70 -15.64
N ALA A 23 14.20 -39.92 -14.58
CA ALA A 23 12.83 -39.60 -14.18
C ALA A 23 12.09 -38.84 -15.30
N LEU A 24 12.74 -37.88 -15.96
CA LEU A 24 12.17 -37.17 -17.11
C LEU A 24 11.88 -38.10 -18.29
N ALA A 25 12.78 -39.04 -18.59
CA ALA A 25 12.59 -40.01 -19.66
C ALA A 25 11.38 -40.91 -19.39
N VAL A 26 11.26 -41.43 -18.15
CA VAL A 26 10.12 -42.24 -17.72
C VAL A 26 8.81 -41.44 -17.80
N CYS A 27 8.79 -40.22 -17.28
CA CYS A 27 7.60 -39.37 -17.35
C CYS A 27 7.18 -39.06 -18.80
N ARG A 28 8.15 -38.89 -19.72
CA ARG A 28 7.86 -38.71 -21.15
C ARG A 28 7.27 -39.97 -21.79
N ILE A 29 7.78 -41.15 -21.46
CA ILE A 29 7.26 -42.44 -21.95
C ILE A 29 5.83 -42.69 -21.45
N ILE A 30 5.55 -42.34 -20.21
CA ILE A 30 4.22 -42.48 -19.58
C ILE A 30 3.25 -41.38 -20.05
N GLY A 31 3.73 -40.37 -20.79
CA GLY A 31 2.91 -39.23 -21.22
C GLY A 31 2.55 -38.27 -20.07
N ALA A 32 3.24 -38.36 -18.94
CA ALA A 32 3.07 -37.44 -17.83
C ALA A 32 3.63 -36.05 -18.20
N LYS A 33 2.81 -35.01 -18.05
CA LYS A 33 3.24 -33.62 -18.27
C LYS A 33 4.22 -33.20 -17.18
N VAL A 34 5.52 -33.31 -17.45
CA VAL A 34 6.54 -32.71 -16.58
C VAL A 34 6.65 -31.23 -16.92
N SER A 35 6.23 -30.38 -15.99
CA SER A 35 6.38 -28.93 -16.12
C SER A 35 7.86 -28.56 -15.98
N THR A 36 8.60 -28.62 -17.08
CA THR A 36 9.95 -28.06 -17.14
C THR A 36 9.84 -26.54 -17.16
N ALA A 37 10.67 -25.90 -16.33
CA ALA A 37 10.64 -24.49 -15.97
C ALA A 37 9.59 -24.14 -14.93
N GLY A 38 10.05 -23.46 -13.88
CA GLY A 38 9.22 -22.72 -12.96
C GLY A 38 8.35 -21.76 -13.75
N ARG A 39 7.15 -22.20 -14.11
CA ARG A 39 6.01 -21.31 -14.18
C ARG A 39 5.73 -20.90 -12.74
N ALA A 40 6.56 -20.00 -12.22
CA ALA A 40 6.01 -18.92 -11.44
C ALA A 40 4.98 -18.29 -12.37
N THR A 41 3.74 -18.78 -12.31
CA THR A 41 2.59 -17.97 -12.64
C THR A 41 2.70 -16.82 -11.67
N GLY A 42 3.46 -15.79 -12.06
CA GLY A 42 3.48 -14.54 -11.36
C GLY A 42 2.03 -14.16 -11.31
N HIS A 43 1.41 -14.32 -10.13
CA HIS A 43 0.16 -13.69 -9.83
C HIS A 43 0.50 -12.20 -9.87
N SER A 44 0.53 -11.63 -11.07
CA SER A 44 0.39 -10.20 -11.26
C SER A 44 -0.84 -9.88 -10.43
N SER A 45 -0.63 -9.13 -9.35
CA SER A 45 -1.67 -8.82 -8.39
C SER A 45 -2.74 -8.06 -9.14
N ALA A 46 -3.72 -8.82 -9.67
CA ALA A 46 -4.70 -8.29 -10.58
C ALA A 46 -5.42 -7.17 -9.85
N ILE A 47 -5.52 -6.01 -10.48
CA ILE A 47 -6.13 -4.83 -9.88
C ILE A 47 -7.48 -5.26 -9.28
N PRO A 48 -7.66 -5.10 -7.95
CA PRO A 48 -8.85 -5.60 -7.29
C PRO A 48 -10.12 -5.08 -7.96
N ALA A 49 -11.16 -5.91 -8.06
CA ALA A 49 -12.40 -5.55 -8.75
C ALA A 49 -13.05 -4.28 -8.18
N TRP A 50 -12.87 -3.99 -6.89
CA TRP A 50 -13.34 -2.74 -6.29
C TRP A 50 -12.59 -1.51 -6.84
N ARG A 51 -11.29 -1.62 -7.11
CA ARG A 51 -10.45 -0.51 -7.58
C ARG A 51 -10.81 -0.18 -9.03
N ARG A 52 -10.90 -1.19 -9.90
CA ARG A 52 -11.38 -1.02 -11.28
C ARG A 52 -12.73 -0.32 -11.35
N ARG A 53 -13.70 -0.75 -10.54
CA ARG A 53 -15.03 -0.13 -10.51
C ARG A 53 -15.00 1.36 -10.14
N ILE A 54 -14.12 1.77 -9.22
CA ILE A 54 -13.99 3.19 -8.84
C ILE A 54 -13.26 3.97 -9.94
N GLU A 55 -12.20 3.41 -10.53
CA GLU A 55 -11.47 4.01 -11.66
C GLU A 55 -12.38 4.22 -12.88
N GLU A 56 -13.23 3.24 -13.21
CA GLU A 56 -14.25 3.37 -14.26
C GLU A 56 -15.26 4.49 -13.98
N ARG A 57 -15.70 4.65 -12.72
CA ARG A 57 -16.58 5.76 -12.32
C ARG A 57 -15.90 7.11 -12.49
N ILE A 58 -14.62 7.21 -12.11
CA ILE A 58 -13.81 8.41 -12.31
C ILE A 58 -13.68 8.71 -13.81
N ALA A 59 -13.38 7.70 -14.63
CA ALA A 59 -13.25 7.86 -16.08
C ALA A 59 -14.56 8.35 -16.73
N LYS A 60 -15.69 7.74 -16.37
CA LYS A 60 -17.02 8.16 -16.85
C LYS A 60 -17.36 9.60 -16.42
N ALA A 61 -17.05 9.98 -15.17
CA ALA A 61 -17.28 11.34 -14.70
C ALA A 61 -16.39 12.37 -15.41
N ARG A 62 -15.10 12.07 -15.65
CA ARG A 62 -14.20 12.92 -16.43
C ARG A 62 -14.70 13.11 -17.87
N ALA A 63 -15.14 12.03 -18.52
CA ALA A 63 -15.71 12.10 -19.85
C ALA A 63 -16.98 12.96 -19.89
N LEU A 64 -17.83 12.89 -18.85
CA LEU A 64 -19.02 13.73 -18.74
C LEU A 64 -18.65 15.20 -18.53
N ILE A 65 -17.71 15.51 -17.64
CA ILE A 65 -17.18 16.88 -17.44
C ILE A 65 -16.72 17.47 -18.78
N GLY A 66 -15.92 16.74 -19.56
CA GLY A 66 -15.46 17.20 -20.87
C GLY A 66 -16.62 17.56 -21.82
N ARG A 67 -17.68 16.75 -21.84
CA ARG A 67 -18.88 17.02 -22.66
C ARG A 67 -19.67 18.25 -22.16
N LEU A 68 -19.79 18.42 -20.84
CA LEU A 68 -20.46 19.58 -20.24
C LEU A 68 -19.68 20.87 -20.53
N ILE A 69 -18.34 20.83 -20.47
CA ILE A 69 -17.48 21.95 -20.85
C ILE A 69 -17.64 22.28 -22.34
N CYS A 70 -17.58 21.29 -23.23
CA CYS A 70 -17.80 21.53 -24.67
C CYS A 70 -19.16 22.17 -24.96
N PHE A 71 -20.23 21.71 -24.30
CA PHE A 71 -21.56 22.30 -24.45
C PHE A 71 -21.58 23.75 -23.96
N ARG A 72 -20.99 24.03 -22.79
CA ARG A 72 -20.85 25.39 -22.24
C ARG A 72 -20.07 26.32 -23.17
N SER A 73 -19.08 25.81 -23.91
CA SER A 73 -18.33 26.55 -24.92
C SER A 73 -19.10 26.78 -26.23
N GLY A 74 -20.38 26.40 -26.32
CA GLY A 74 -21.24 26.64 -27.49
C GLY A 74 -21.33 25.47 -28.49
N ASN A 75 -20.78 24.30 -28.16
CA ASN A 75 -20.86 23.14 -29.06
C ASN A 75 -22.20 22.40 -28.93
N ASN A 76 -23.09 22.64 -29.91
CA ASN A 76 -24.44 22.09 -29.94
C ASN A 76 -24.60 20.84 -30.82
N ARG A 77 -23.54 20.07 -31.05
CA ARG A 77 -23.66 18.79 -31.79
C ARG A 77 -24.69 17.86 -31.12
N PRO A 78 -25.56 17.17 -31.87
CA PRO A 78 -26.65 16.35 -31.31
C PRO A 78 -26.20 15.31 -30.27
N ARG A 79 -25.02 14.71 -30.47
CA ARG A 79 -24.42 13.74 -29.53
C ARG A 79 -24.09 14.37 -28.15
N ILE A 80 -23.60 15.60 -28.15
CA ILE A 80 -23.27 16.35 -26.92
C ILE A 80 -24.58 16.73 -26.23
N VAL A 81 -25.51 17.36 -26.96
CA VAL A 81 -26.83 17.76 -26.43
C VAL A 81 -27.58 16.58 -25.83
N ARG A 82 -27.58 15.41 -26.49
CA ARG A 82 -28.18 14.17 -25.95
C ARG A 82 -27.52 13.75 -24.65
N THR A 83 -26.19 13.81 -24.57
CA THR A 83 -25.48 13.46 -23.33
C THR A 83 -25.82 14.43 -22.21
N VAL A 84 -25.84 15.74 -22.48
CA VAL A 84 -26.17 16.77 -21.48
C VAL A 84 -27.61 16.57 -20.99
N ARG A 85 -28.57 16.33 -21.90
CA ARG A 85 -29.95 15.96 -21.52
C ARG A 85 -30.00 14.75 -20.59
N MET A 86 -29.25 13.70 -20.89
CA MET A 86 -29.16 12.52 -20.03
C MET A 86 -28.50 12.81 -18.67
N ALA A 87 -27.55 13.76 -18.62
CA ALA A 87 -26.86 14.15 -17.39
C ALA A 87 -27.78 14.84 -16.38
N PHE A 88 -28.85 15.48 -16.88
CA PHE A 88 -29.92 16.14 -16.15
C PHE A 88 -31.26 15.36 -16.22
N ALA A 89 -31.25 14.10 -16.70
CA ALA A 89 -32.46 13.29 -16.73
C ALA A 89 -33.00 13.09 -15.30
N GLY A 90 -34.29 13.35 -15.11
CA GLY A 90 -34.94 13.30 -13.79
C GLY A 90 -34.73 14.56 -12.93
N THR A 91 -34.05 15.59 -13.45
CA THR A 91 -34.03 16.93 -12.84
C THR A 91 -34.91 17.88 -13.63
N ASN A 92 -35.52 18.87 -12.98
CA ASN A 92 -36.40 19.88 -13.61
C ASN A 92 -35.60 20.95 -14.40
N VAL A 93 -34.51 20.55 -15.06
CA VAL A 93 -33.59 21.43 -15.77
C VAL A 93 -33.82 21.28 -17.27
N SER A 94 -34.32 22.34 -17.90
CA SER A 94 -34.38 22.43 -19.36
C SER A 94 -33.17 23.18 -19.92
N LEU A 95 -32.64 22.69 -21.04
CA LEU A 95 -31.48 23.30 -21.71
C LEU A 95 -31.77 24.68 -22.28
N SER A 96 -33.05 25.04 -22.43
CA SER A 96 -33.49 26.34 -22.94
C SER A 96 -33.63 27.40 -21.85
N GLN A 97 -33.45 27.05 -20.58
CA GLN A 97 -33.56 28.03 -19.49
C GLN A 97 -32.37 29.00 -19.48
N PRO A 98 -32.58 30.27 -19.09
CA PRO A 98 -31.50 31.26 -19.04
C PRO A 98 -30.42 30.92 -17.99
N ASP A 99 -30.77 30.15 -16.96
CA ASP A 99 -29.87 29.74 -15.86
C ASP A 99 -29.05 28.48 -16.16
N ILE A 100 -29.13 27.92 -17.38
CA ILE A 100 -28.46 26.67 -17.73
C ILE A 100 -26.94 26.71 -17.52
N THR A 101 -26.31 27.86 -17.78
CA THR A 101 -24.85 28.04 -17.61
C THR A 101 -24.41 27.86 -16.15
N GLN A 102 -25.23 28.34 -15.21
CA GLN A 102 -24.98 28.17 -13.78
C GLN A 102 -25.15 26.70 -13.38
N LYS A 103 -26.26 26.08 -13.77
CA LYS A 103 -26.55 24.66 -13.50
C LYS A 103 -25.50 23.71 -14.08
N LEU A 104 -24.94 24.04 -15.25
CA LEU A 104 -23.81 23.31 -15.83
C LEU A 104 -22.56 23.41 -14.97
N THR A 105 -22.29 24.59 -14.41
CA THR A 105 -21.12 24.83 -13.54
C THR A 105 -21.25 24.04 -12.24
N GLU A 106 -22.40 24.13 -11.58
CA GLU A 106 -22.72 23.36 -10.38
C GLU A 106 -22.55 21.86 -10.63
N ARG A 107 -23.08 21.36 -11.76
CA ARG A 107 -22.96 19.96 -12.14
C ARG A 107 -21.52 19.52 -12.40
N ILE A 108 -20.70 20.38 -13.00
CA ILE A 108 -19.27 20.11 -13.21
C ILE A 108 -18.55 20.02 -11.86
N ASP A 109 -18.83 20.94 -10.94
CA ASP A 109 -18.18 20.99 -9.63
C ASP A 109 -18.60 19.80 -8.74
N ASP A 110 -19.87 19.39 -8.77
CA ASP A 110 -20.35 18.15 -8.16
C ASP A 110 -19.55 16.93 -8.64
N LEU A 111 -19.29 16.84 -9.96
CA LEU A 111 -18.53 15.73 -10.54
C LEU A 111 -17.06 15.79 -10.12
N LYS A 112 -16.45 16.98 -10.03
CA LYS A 112 -15.08 17.14 -9.50
C LYS A 112 -15.00 16.71 -8.03
N GLN A 113 -15.96 17.13 -7.20
CA GLN A 113 -16.04 16.72 -5.80
C GLN A 113 -16.18 15.19 -5.68
N ARG A 114 -17.03 14.57 -6.50
CA ARG A 114 -17.17 13.09 -6.56
C ARG A 114 -15.88 12.40 -6.98
N ILE A 115 -15.17 12.90 -7.99
CA ILE A 115 -13.87 12.37 -8.42
C ILE A 115 -12.87 12.45 -7.27
N ALA A 116 -12.79 13.59 -6.57
CA ALA A 116 -11.90 13.76 -5.42
C ALA A 116 -12.24 12.77 -4.29
N ALA A 117 -13.53 12.58 -3.98
CA ALA A 117 -13.99 11.62 -2.99
C ALA A 117 -13.65 10.17 -3.38
N TRP A 118 -13.82 9.80 -4.66
CA TRP A 118 -13.45 8.47 -5.18
C TRP A 118 -11.94 8.26 -5.15
N GLY A 119 -11.13 9.27 -5.48
CA GLY A 119 -9.67 9.22 -5.34
C GLY A 119 -9.23 8.98 -3.89
N LYS A 120 -9.82 9.73 -2.94
CA LYS A 120 -9.60 9.50 -1.50
C LYS A 120 -10.01 8.09 -1.06
N ARG A 121 -11.10 7.56 -1.61
CA ARG A 121 -11.57 6.19 -1.34
C ARG A 121 -10.56 5.14 -1.83
N ILE A 122 -10.02 5.30 -3.03
CA ILE A 122 -8.96 4.42 -3.55
C ILE A 122 -7.76 4.44 -2.61
N ARG A 123 -7.25 5.62 -2.28
CA ARG A 123 -6.12 5.79 -1.36
C ARG A 123 -6.35 5.06 -0.04
N ARG A 124 -7.47 5.33 0.63
CA ARG A 124 -7.83 4.72 1.92
C ARG A 124 -7.89 3.19 1.84
N TYR A 125 -8.46 2.64 0.77
CA TYR A 125 -8.62 1.19 0.62
C TYR A 125 -7.28 0.51 0.32
N THR A 126 -6.44 1.14 -0.50
CA THR A 126 -5.07 0.68 -0.73
C THR A 126 -4.27 0.69 0.58
N GLU A 127 -4.27 1.80 1.32
CA GLU A 127 -3.58 1.92 2.62
C GLU A 127 -4.09 0.91 3.66
N ARG A 128 -5.39 0.59 3.64
CA ARG A 128 -5.94 -0.46 4.50
C ARG A 128 -5.40 -1.83 4.10
N SER A 129 -5.40 -2.14 2.82
CA SER A 129 -4.91 -3.44 2.33
C SER A 129 -3.41 -3.60 2.57
N THR A 130 -2.61 -2.55 2.38
CA THR A 130 -1.17 -2.59 2.66
C THR A 130 -0.92 -2.80 4.14
N ARG A 131 -1.57 -2.03 5.02
CA ARG A 131 -1.46 -2.22 6.47
C ARG A 131 -1.88 -3.61 6.92
N PHE A 132 -2.98 -4.14 6.39
CA PHE A 132 -3.40 -5.50 6.69
C PHE A 132 -2.34 -6.53 6.30
N ASN A 133 -1.80 -6.41 5.08
CA ASN A 133 -0.76 -7.32 4.59
C ASN A 133 0.54 -7.20 5.41
N GLN A 134 0.97 -5.97 5.74
CA GLN A 134 2.15 -5.70 6.57
C GLN A 134 1.98 -6.26 7.98
N ASN A 135 0.83 -6.04 8.62
CA ASN A 135 0.54 -6.58 9.95
C ASN A 135 0.51 -8.11 9.95
N ARG A 136 -0.10 -8.71 8.92
CA ARG A 136 -0.11 -10.17 8.79
C ARG A 136 1.31 -10.70 8.59
N LEU A 137 2.11 -10.05 7.76
CA LEU A 137 3.51 -10.42 7.55
C LEU A 137 4.33 -10.24 8.83
N PHE A 138 4.10 -9.17 9.59
CA PHE A 138 4.74 -8.96 10.91
C PHE A 138 4.45 -10.12 11.87
N GLN A 139 3.19 -10.57 11.94
CA GLN A 139 2.81 -11.66 12.83
C GLN A 139 3.40 -13.01 12.41
N SER A 140 3.50 -13.28 11.10
CA SER A 140 4.00 -14.57 10.60
C SER A 140 5.52 -14.61 10.43
N ASP A 141 6.14 -13.52 9.97
CA ASP A 141 7.55 -13.44 9.56
C ASP A 141 8.04 -11.97 9.60
N GLN A 142 8.45 -11.53 10.79
CA GLN A 142 8.95 -10.17 11.02
C GLN A 142 10.16 -9.85 10.14
N LYS A 143 11.06 -10.83 9.95
CA LYS A 143 12.27 -10.66 9.14
C LYS A 143 11.91 -10.27 7.72
N ARG A 144 10.98 -10.99 7.08
CA ARG A 144 10.51 -10.64 5.73
C ARG A 144 9.85 -9.28 5.65
N LEU A 145 9.14 -8.85 6.69
CA LEU A 145 8.60 -7.48 6.71
C LEU A 145 9.73 -6.45 6.70
N TYR A 146 10.70 -6.56 7.61
CA TYR A 146 11.82 -5.63 7.67
C TYR A 146 12.65 -5.65 6.39
N GLU A 147 12.92 -6.82 5.82
CA GLU A 147 13.55 -6.94 4.49
C GLU A 147 12.74 -6.21 3.41
N SER A 148 11.41 -6.31 3.42
CA SER A 148 10.55 -5.61 2.46
C SER A 148 10.50 -4.09 2.65
N LEU A 149 10.75 -3.60 3.86
CA LEU A 149 10.80 -2.16 4.18
C LEU A 149 12.18 -1.56 3.86
N GLU A 150 13.26 -2.30 4.13
CA GLU A 150 14.64 -1.88 3.91
C GLU A 150 15.07 -2.02 2.44
N ARG A 151 14.49 -2.97 1.69
CA ARG A 151 14.88 -3.26 0.30
C ARG A 151 13.73 -3.02 -0.69
N PRO A 152 13.42 -1.77 -1.06
CA PRO A 152 12.64 -1.54 -2.26
C PRO A 152 13.52 -1.87 -3.47
N MET A 153 13.45 -3.11 -3.98
CA MET A 153 14.05 -3.56 -5.25
C MET A 153 15.59 -3.57 -5.39
N VAL A 154 16.35 -3.79 -4.31
CA VAL A 154 17.75 -4.22 -4.46
C VAL A 154 17.90 -5.61 -3.86
N SER A 155 17.97 -6.62 -4.73
CA SER A 155 18.43 -7.95 -4.37
C SER A 155 19.84 -7.81 -3.84
N GLY A 156 20.00 -7.82 -2.52
CA GLY A 156 21.30 -7.90 -1.87
C GLY A 156 21.90 -9.28 -2.09
N THR A 157 22.53 -9.45 -3.25
CA THR A 157 23.41 -10.59 -3.60
C THR A 157 24.86 -10.35 -3.15
N GLY A 158 25.09 -9.36 -2.28
CA GLY A 158 26.40 -9.10 -1.69
C GLY A 158 26.76 -10.18 -0.66
N PRO A 159 28.05 -10.55 -0.54
CA PRO A 159 28.51 -11.42 0.53
C PRO A 159 28.19 -10.79 1.88
N ALA A 160 27.90 -11.63 2.89
CA ALA A 160 27.68 -11.17 4.25
C ALA A 160 28.91 -10.36 4.72
N PRO A 161 28.71 -9.20 5.38
CA PRO A 161 29.82 -8.38 5.86
C PRO A 161 30.67 -9.16 6.87
N ASN A 162 31.97 -8.98 6.79
CA ASN A 162 32.92 -9.62 7.69
C ASN A 162 32.68 -9.15 9.15
N GLN A 163 32.96 -10.02 10.12
CA GLN A 163 32.83 -9.72 11.54
C GLN A 163 33.69 -8.51 11.94
N ALA A 164 34.90 -8.41 11.39
CA ALA A 164 35.79 -7.28 11.63
C ALA A 164 35.18 -5.94 11.17
N ASP A 165 34.59 -5.92 9.97
CA ASP A 165 33.98 -4.71 9.40
C ASP A 165 32.74 -4.27 10.20
N THR A 166 31.95 -5.25 10.65
CA THR A 166 30.79 -5.01 11.49
C THR A 166 31.20 -4.40 12.84
N VAL A 167 32.23 -4.96 13.48
CA VAL A 167 32.76 -4.44 14.75
C VAL A 167 33.37 -3.06 14.57
N ALA A 168 34.12 -2.82 13.49
CA ALA A 168 34.72 -1.51 13.20
C ALA A 168 33.65 -0.43 13.00
N PHE A 169 32.57 -0.75 12.27
CA PHE A 169 31.45 0.16 12.05
C PHE A 169 30.76 0.57 13.36
N TRP A 170 30.33 -0.42 14.17
CA TRP A 170 29.65 -0.12 15.44
C TRP A 170 30.58 0.54 16.45
N ARG A 171 31.85 0.17 16.47
CA ARG A 171 32.87 0.82 17.30
C ARG A 171 33.04 2.28 16.90
N GLY A 172 33.13 2.61 15.61
CA GLY A 172 33.21 3.99 15.15
C GLY A 172 31.99 4.83 15.57
N LEU A 173 30.80 4.24 15.54
CA LEU A 173 29.57 4.94 15.93
C LEU A 173 29.46 5.19 17.45
N TRP A 174 29.98 4.27 18.28
CA TRP A 174 29.78 4.32 19.75
C TRP A 174 31.01 4.70 20.55
N SER A 175 32.22 4.56 19.99
CA SER A 175 33.48 4.81 20.69
C SER A 175 34.02 6.21 20.44
N GLU A 176 33.54 6.89 19.39
CA GLU A 176 33.83 8.31 19.20
C GLU A 176 32.80 9.14 19.97
N PRO A 177 33.21 9.89 21.02
CA PRO A 177 32.31 10.81 21.69
C PRO A 177 31.97 11.95 20.72
N VAL A 178 30.82 11.83 20.06
CA VAL A 178 30.28 12.88 19.21
C VAL A 178 29.56 13.90 20.11
N ASN A 179 30.04 15.14 20.11
CA ASN A 179 29.28 16.24 20.67
C ASN A 179 28.11 16.54 19.72
N HIS A 180 26.91 16.09 20.09
CA HIS A 180 25.70 16.45 19.38
C HIS A 180 25.40 17.93 19.65
N SER A 181 25.54 18.79 18.63
CA SER A 181 24.89 20.10 18.68
C SER A 181 23.40 19.87 18.49
N GLU A 182 22.61 20.17 19.51
CA GLU A 182 21.17 20.19 19.34
C GLU A 182 20.84 21.24 18.27
N GLY A 183 20.03 20.84 17.28
CA GLY A 183 19.66 21.75 16.20
C GLY A 183 18.82 22.94 16.73
N PRO A 184 18.64 24.00 15.93
CA PRO A 184 17.91 25.22 16.33
C PRO A 184 16.47 24.99 16.82
N TRP A 185 15.92 23.79 16.59
CA TRP A 185 14.59 23.40 17.02
C TRP A 185 14.43 23.40 18.55
N THR A 186 15.49 23.17 19.33
CA THR A 186 15.39 23.19 20.80
C THR A 186 15.18 24.59 21.33
N GLU A 187 15.79 25.60 20.71
CA GLU A 187 15.51 27.01 20.98
C GLU A 187 14.08 27.39 20.57
N VAL A 188 13.60 26.85 19.44
CA VAL A 188 12.20 27.04 19.00
C VAL A 188 11.21 26.40 19.97
N VAL A 189 11.48 25.19 20.45
CA VAL A 189 10.62 24.53 21.45
C VAL A 189 10.72 25.25 22.80
N ALA A 190 11.91 25.65 23.23
CA ALA A 190 12.08 26.40 24.47
C ALA A 190 11.34 27.74 24.44
N SER A 191 11.39 28.47 23.31
CA SER A 191 10.63 29.72 23.14
C SER A 191 9.11 29.50 23.08
N GLN A 192 8.65 28.43 22.43
CA GLN A 192 7.23 28.04 22.45
C GLN A 192 6.76 27.63 23.86
N CYS A 193 7.64 27.00 24.64
CA CYS A 193 7.38 26.57 26.00
C CYS A 193 7.60 27.65 27.06
N ALA A 194 8.28 28.76 26.75
CA ALA A 194 8.58 29.83 27.71
C ALA A 194 7.34 30.49 28.32
N GLY A 195 6.21 30.46 27.60
CA GLY A 195 4.91 30.95 28.09
C GLY A 195 4.06 29.90 28.80
N ILE A 196 4.52 28.64 28.88
CA ILE A 196 3.79 27.55 29.51
C ILE A 196 4.18 27.54 30.99
N THR A 197 3.21 27.81 31.86
CA THR A 197 3.40 27.65 33.30
C THR A 197 3.78 26.19 33.60
N PRO A 198 4.90 25.93 34.30
CA PRO A 198 5.25 24.57 34.69
C PRO A 198 4.10 23.97 35.50
N MET A 199 3.73 22.74 35.18
CA MET A 199 2.66 22.05 35.89
C MET A 199 3.07 21.90 37.36
N ASP A 200 2.17 22.29 38.27
CA ASP A 200 2.37 22.07 39.70
C ASP A 200 2.61 20.59 39.97
N PRO A 201 3.43 20.25 40.98
CA PRO A 201 3.71 18.86 41.32
C PRO A 201 2.39 18.13 41.63
N VAL A 202 2.03 17.17 40.77
CA VAL A 202 0.84 16.34 40.94
C VAL A 202 1.16 15.28 41.99
N ILE A 203 0.64 15.46 43.19
CA ILE A 203 0.70 14.45 44.25
C ILE A 203 -0.53 13.55 44.09
N ILE A 204 -0.31 12.33 43.61
CA ILE A 204 -1.38 11.33 43.49
C ILE A 204 -1.63 10.73 44.87
N THR A 205 -2.81 10.95 45.43
CA THR A 205 -3.23 10.38 46.70
C THR A 205 -3.97 9.06 46.52
N PRO A 206 -4.08 8.22 47.56
CA PRO A 206 -4.88 6.98 47.50
C PRO A 206 -6.35 7.23 47.14
N ASP A 207 -6.90 8.38 47.55
CA ASP A 207 -8.28 8.77 47.25
C ASP A 207 -8.46 9.09 45.76
N ASP A 208 -7.47 9.72 45.12
CA ASP A 208 -7.48 9.96 43.66
C ASP A 208 -7.53 8.65 42.88
N VAL A 209 -6.78 7.64 43.33
CA VAL A 209 -6.80 6.30 42.73
C VAL A 209 -8.15 5.63 42.94
N ALA A 210 -8.74 5.73 44.14
CA ALA A 210 -10.05 5.17 44.44
C ALA A 210 -11.17 5.83 43.61
N GLU A 211 -11.12 7.15 43.45
CA GLU A 211 -12.03 7.94 42.62
C GLU A 211 -11.90 7.54 41.14
N ALA A 212 -10.66 7.43 40.63
CA ALA A 212 -10.38 7.02 39.26
C ALA A 212 -10.87 5.60 38.97
N VAL A 213 -10.63 4.64 39.87
CA VAL A 213 -11.12 3.26 39.73
C VAL A 213 -12.65 3.19 39.76
N ARG A 214 -13.31 4.02 40.59
CA ARG A 214 -14.77 4.08 40.66
C ARG A 214 -15.39 4.66 39.39
N ARG A 215 -14.73 5.64 38.78
CA ARG A 215 -15.17 6.28 37.51
C ARG A 215 -14.72 5.51 36.28
N ALA A 216 -13.76 4.60 36.41
CA ALA A 216 -13.33 3.75 35.31
C ALA A 216 -14.52 2.89 34.84
N PRO A 217 -14.93 2.99 33.57
CA PRO A 217 -16.00 2.16 33.06
C PRO A 217 -15.63 0.69 33.23
N ASN A 218 -16.58 -0.10 33.74
CA ASN A 218 -16.40 -1.51 34.02
C ASN A 218 -16.00 -2.23 32.71
N TRP A 219 -14.72 -2.56 32.59
CA TRP A 219 -14.04 -3.06 31.39
C TRP A 219 -14.44 -4.49 30.99
N LYS A 220 -15.66 -4.93 31.33
CA LYS A 220 -16.22 -6.26 31.05
C LYS A 220 -16.31 -6.63 29.55
N LYS A 221 -15.90 -5.75 28.63
CA LYS A 221 -15.62 -6.14 27.25
C LYS A 221 -14.12 -6.09 27.01
N SER A 222 -13.46 -7.21 27.30
CA SER A 222 -12.20 -7.54 26.65
C SER A 222 -12.49 -7.63 25.14
N GLY A 223 -12.02 -6.66 24.37
CA GLY A 223 -12.04 -6.73 22.92
C GLY A 223 -11.01 -7.76 22.47
N ALA A 224 -11.42 -9.02 22.44
CA ALA A 224 -10.80 -10.05 21.61
C ALA A 224 -11.62 -10.19 20.31
#